data_AF-A0AB33QG20-F1
#
_entry.id   AF-A0AB33QG20-F1
#
_cell.length_a   1.000
_cell.length_b   1.000
_cell.length_c   1.000
_cell.angle_alpha   90.00
_cell.angle_beta   90.00
_cell.angle_gamma   90.00
#
_symmetry.space_group_name_H-M   'P 1'
#
loop_
_entity.id
_entity.type
_entity.pdbx_description
1 polymer ?
#
loop_
_entity_poly.entity_id
_entity_poly.type
_entity_poly.pdbx_seq_one_letter_code
_entity_poly.pdbx_strand_id
1 'polypeptide(L)'
;MLPKALKLIRQYNKIKQKDMAFLLDISPSHLSEIESGKNTISIEILDKYSSIFEIKTSQILLFSEQLENEKPFSKAIRAFVADKILRIMEWKVSQDEKKV
;
A
#
# COMPACT_ATOMS: atom_id res chain seq x y z
N MET A 1 -10.24 -6.03 -6.58
CA MET A 1 -8.83 -6.05 -6.11
C MET A 1 -8.59 -5.31 -4.79
N LEU A 2 -9.53 -4.47 -4.35
CA LEU A 2 -9.40 -3.68 -3.13
C LEU A 2 -9.17 -4.52 -1.84
N PRO A 3 -9.85 -5.67 -1.61
CA PRO A 3 -9.52 -6.60 -0.53
C PRO A 3 -8.04 -6.98 -0.47
N LYS A 4 -7.47 -7.31 -1.64
CA LYS A 4 -6.07 -7.70 -1.80
C LYS A 4 -5.14 -6.51 -1.55
N ALA A 5 -5.51 -5.32 -2.00
CA ALA A 5 -4.75 -4.08 -1.75
C ALA A 5 -4.64 -3.79 -0.25
N LEU A 6 -5.77 -3.80 0.48
CA LEU A 6 -5.79 -3.57 1.93
C LEU A 6 -4.95 -4.61 2.68
N LYS A 7 -5.08 -5.89 2.30
CA LYS A 7 -4.26 -6.98 2.86
C LYS A 7 -2.77 -6.75 2.63
N LEU A 8 -2.39 -6.33 1.42
CA LEU A 8 -0.99 -6.05 1.08
C LEU A 8 -0.44 -4.84 1.84
N ILE A 9 -1.23 -3.77 1.98
CA ILE A 9 -0.87 -2.60 2.80
C ILE A 9 -0.60 -3.05 4.24
N ARG A 10 -1.50 -3.85 4.83
CA ARG A 10 -1.30 -4.39 6.18
C ARG A 10 -0.04 -5.24 6.28
N GLN A 11 0.16 -6.17 5.35
CA GLN A 11 1.31 -7.09 5.35
C GLN A 11 2.64 -6.37 5.15
N TYR A 12 2.68 -5.36 4.28
CA TYR A 12 3.86 -4.52 4.06
C TYR A 12 4.30 -3.82 5.34
N ASN A 13 3.34 -3.33 6.13
CA ASN A 13 3.57 -2.73 7.44
C ASN A 13 3.79 -3.76 8.57
N LYS A 14 3.85 -5.07 8.25
CA LYS A 14 4.10 -6.18 9.18
C LYS A 14 3.09 -6.26 10.34
N ILE A 15 1.87 -5.76 10.15
CA ILE A 15 0.81 -5.81 11.16
C ILE A 15 0.04 -7.14 11.04
N LYS A 16 -0.14 -7.86 12.16
CA LYS A 16 -0.95 -9.08 12.15
C LYS A 16 -2.42 -8.73 11.97
N GLN A 17 -3.19 -9.65 11.37
CA GLN A 17 -4.62 -9.39 11.11
C GLN A 17 -5.40 -9.06 12.39
N LYS A 18 -5.14 -9.76 13.50
CA LYS A 18 -5.77 -9.47 14.80
C LYS A 18 -5.47 -8.04 15.29
N ASP A 19 -4.23 -7.60 15.17
CA ASP A 19 -3.80 -6.28 15.64
C ASP A 19 -4.40 -5.18 14.75
N MET A 20 -4.47 -5.42 13.43
CA MET A 20 -5.14 -4.50 12.51
C MET A 20 -6.65 -4.42 12.78
N ALA A 21 -7.30 -5.53 13.10
CA ALA A 21 -8.73 -5.52 13.44
C ALA A 21 -8.99 -4.65 14.67
N PHE A 22 -8.11 -4.72 15.67
CA PHE A 22 -8.15 -3.84 16.83
C PHE A 22 -7.95 -2.36 16.45
N LEU A 23 -6.97 -2.03 15.61
CA LEU A 23 -6.75 -0.65 15.13
C LEU A 23 -7.93 -0.08 14.32
N LEU A 24 -8.63 -0.95 13.60
CA LEU A 24 -9.81 -0.59 12.81
C LEU A 24 -11.11 -0.56 13.63
N ASP A 25 -11.04 -0.95 14.91
CA ASP A 25 -12.19 -1.13 15.79
C ASP A 25 -13.25 -2.09 15.19
N ILE A 26 -12.80 -3.25 14.72
CA ILE A 26 -13.66 -4.32 14.16
C ILE A 26 -13.25 -5.70 14.68
N SER A 27 -14.11 -6.70 14.49
CA SER A 27 -13.75 -8.08 14.84
C SER A 27 -12.69 -8.65 13.88
N PRO A 28 -11.81 -9.55 14.35
CA PRO A 28 -10.88 -10.27 13.48
C PRO A 28 -11.58 -11.06 12.35
N SER A 29 -12.78 -11.60 12.61
CA SER A 29 -13.59 -12.26 11.59
C SER A 29 -14.01 -11.28 10.49
N HIS A 30 -14.47 -10.09 10.87
CA HIS A 30 -14.89 -9.06 9.93
C HIS A 30 -13.70 -8.62 9.05
N LEU A 31 -12.52 -8.39 9.63
CA LEU A 31 -11.33 -8.08 8.84
C LEU A 31 -10.93 -9.23 7.91
N SER A 32 -11.04 -10.49 8.36
CA SER A 32 -10.76 -11.66 7.52
C SER A 32 -11.70 -11.75 6.32
N GLU A 33 -12.99 -11.49 6.51
CA GLU A 33 -13.97 -11.44 5.42
C GLU A 33 -13.68 -10.29 4.44
N ILE A 34 -13.32 -9.12 4.96
CA ILE A 34 -12.88 -7.97 4.15
C ILE A 34 -11.67 -8.35 3.29
N GLU A 35 -10.61 -8.91 3.87
CA GLU A 35 -9.38 -9.23 3.16
C GLU A 35 -9.50 -10.42 2.21
N SER A 36 -10.48 -11.29 2.43
CA SER A 36 -10.82 -12.39 1.52
C SER A 36 -11.81 -11.97 0.43
N GLY A 37 -12.34 -10.74 0.49
CA GLY A 37 -13.33 -10.22 -0.46
C GLY A 37 -14.72 -10.82 -0.30
N LYS A 38 -15.01 -11.44 0.85
CA LYS A 38 -16.32 -12.00 1.19
C LYS A 38 -17.29 -10.96 1.73
N ASN A 39 -16.78 -9.78 2.13
CA ASN A 39 -17.57 -8.67 2.65
C ASN A 39 -17.21 -7.37 1.91
N THR A 40 -18.17 -6.46 1.82
CA THR A 40 -18.02 -5.14 1.21
C THR A 40 -17.19 -4.23 2.10
N ILE A 41 -16.29 -3.46 1.48
CA ILE A 41 -15.46 -2.49 2.20
C ILE A 41 -16.24 -1.18 2.31
N SER A 42 -16.47 -0.71 3.53
CA SER A 42 -17.09 0.60 3.77
C SER A 42 -16.08 1.74 3.59
N ILE A 43 -16.60 2.94 3.34
CA ILE A 43 -15.78 4.17 3.28
C ILE A 43 -15.08 4.40 4.63
N GLU A 44 -15.74 4.12 5.75
CA GLU A 44 -15.14 4.25 7.07
C GLU A 44 -13.89 3.38 7.24
N ILE A 45 -13.89 2.14 6.71
CA ILE A 45 -12.70 1.28 6.73
C ILE A 45 -11.58 1.90 5.88
N LEU A 46 -11.91 2.40 4.70
CA LEU A 46 -10.93 3.09 3.83
C LEU A 46 -10.31 4.31 4.52
N ASP A 47 -11.12 5.12 5.20
CA ASP A 47 -10.65 6.31 5.92
C ASP A 47 -9.83 5.95 7.16
N LYS A 48 -10.17 4.85 7.86
CA LYS A 48 -9.34 4.31 8.93
C LYS A 48 -7.99 3.82 8.40
N TYR A 49 -7.96 3.10 7.28
CA TYR A 49 -6.68 2.74 6.61
C TYR A 49 -5.89 3.99 6.21
N SER A 50 -6.56 5.00 5.66
CA SER A 50 -5.94 6.28 5.30
C SER A 50 -5.27 6.94 6.51
N SER A 51 -5.96 6.94 7.64
CA SER A 51 -5.49 7.55 8.89
C SER A 51 -4.35 6.75 9.53
N ILE A 52 -4.45 5.42 9.59
CA ILE A 52 -3.45 4.53 10.21
C ILE A 52 -2.12 4.56 9.46
N PHE A 53 -2.17 4.61 8.12
CA PHE A 53 -0.97 4.52 7.27
C PHE A 53 -0.55 5.86 6.66
N GLU A 54 -1.22 6.96 7.02
CA GLU A 54 -0.94 8.31 6.52
C GLU A 54 -0.90 8.42 4.98
N ILE A 55 -1.76 7.64 4.31
CA ILE A 55 -1.93 7.65 2.86
C ILE A 55 -3.33 8.12 2.50
N LYS A 56 -3.53 8.77 1.36
CA LYS A 56 -4.87 9.21 0.95
C LYS A 56 -5.70 8.02 0.48
N THR A 57 -7.00 8.04 0.74
CA THR A 57 -7.96 7.05 0.24
C THR A 57 -7.86 6.86 -1.28
N SER A 58 -7.64 7.94 -2.04
CA SER A 58 -7.44 7.88 -3.49
C SER A 58 -6.20 7.08 -3.91
N GLN A 59 -5.13 7.08 -3.11
CA GLN A 59 -3.92 6.30 -3.37
C GLN A 59 -4.18 4.81 -3.14
N ILE A 60 -4.99 4.47 -2.14
CA ILE A 60 -5.41 3.08 -1.87
C ILE A 60 -6.24 2.55 -3.05
N LEU A 61 -7.17 3.36 -3.56
CA LEU A 61 -8.00 3.00 -4.71
C LEU A 61 -7.16 2.83 -5.98
N LEU A 62 -6.28 3.79 -6.29
CA LEU A 62 -5.35 3.69 -7.42
C LEU A 62 -4.47 2.44 -7.31
N PHE A 63 -3.97 2.12 -6.13
CA PHE A 63 -3.18 0.91 -5.91
C PHE A 63 -4.01 -0.35 -6.18
N SER A 64 -5.27 -0.39 -5.74
CA SER A 64 -6.20 -1.49 -6.06
C SER A 64 -6.41 -1.67 -7.57
N GLU A 65 -6.60 -0.59 -8.32
CA GLU A 65 -6.75 -0.62 -9.78
C GLU A 65 -5.46 -1.08 -10.48
N GLN A 66 -4.29 -0.68 -9.98
CA GLN A 66 -3.01 -1.14 -10.50
C GLN A 66 -2.79 -2.64 -10.29
N LEU A 67 -3.29 -3.20 -9.18
CA LEU A 67 -3.26 -4.65 -8.93
C LEU A 67 -4.16 -5.45 -9.89
N GLU A 68 -5.13 -4.80 -10.54
CA GLU A 68 -6.03 -5.40 -11.53
C GLU A 68 -5.44 -5.41 -12.94
N ASN A 69 -4.55 -4.46 -13.23
CA ASN A 69 -3.89 -4.39 -14.53
C ASN A 69 -2.83 -5.49 -14.67
N GLU A 70 -3.17 -6.57 -15.38
CA GLU A 70 -2.25 -7.66 -15.75
C GLU A 70 -1.08 -7.21 -16.61
N LYS A 71 -1.12 -6.00 -17.17
CA LYS A 71 0.04 -5.37 -17.81
C LYS A 71 0.85 -4.66 -16.72
N PRO A 72 1.87 -5.30 -16.13
CA PRO A 72 2.85 -4.54 -15.36
C PRO A 72 3.36 -3.42 -16.26
N PHE A 73 3.52 -2.21 -15.71
CA PHE A 73 4.02 -1.03 -16.42
C PHE A 73 4.96 -1.41 -17.56
N SER A 74 4.77 -0.87 -18.77
CA SER A 74 5.58 -1.28 -19.92
C SER A 74 7.07 -1.37 -19.55
N LYS A 75 7.81 -2.30 -20.15
CA LYS A 75 9.25 -2.48 -19.84
C LYS A 75 10.00 -1.14 -19.84
N ALA A 76 9.60 -0.21 -20.70
CA ALA A 76 10.09 1.17 -20.77
C ALA A 76 9.76 2.00 -19.51
N ILE A 77 8.52 1.98 -19.02
CA ILE A 77 8.13 2.72 -17.80
C ILE A 77 8.85 2.15 -16.58
N ARG A 78 8.99 0.82 -16.46
CA ARG A 78 9.76 0.22 -15.35
C ARG A 78 11.24 0.61 -15.39
N ALA A 79 11.85 0.60 -16.58
CA ALA A 79 13.24 1.04 -16.75
C ALA A 79 13.41 2.52 -16.40
N PHE A 80 12.47 3.36 -16.81
CA PHE A 80 12.47 4.79 -16.50
C PHE A 80 12.33 5.06 -14.99
N VAL A 81 11.41 4.38 -14.31
CA VAL A 81 11.24 4.51 -12.85
C VAL A 81 12.48 4.01 -12.11
N ALA A 82 13.08 2.90 -12.55
CA ALA A 82 14.34 2.40 -11.98
C ALA A 82 15.49 3.41 -12.13
N ASP A 83 15.66 4.02 -13.31
CA ASP A 83 16.67 5.07 -13.54
C ASP A 83 16.46 6.28 -12.62
N LYS A 84 15.20 6.72 -12.47
CA LYS A 84 14.85 7.82 -11.56
C LYS A 84 15.19 7.49 -10.10
N ILE A 85 14.87 6.27 -9.64
CA ILE A 85 15.18 5.84 -8.26
C ILE A 85 16.69 5.77 -8.05
N LEU A 86 17.45 5.20 -8.99
CA LEU A 86 18.91 5.16 -8.93
C LEU A 86 19.51 6.55 -8.81
N ARG A 87 19.08 7.51 -9.63
CA ARG A 87 19.56 8.90 -9.53
C ARG A 87 19.26 9.55 -8.19
N ILE A 88 18.09 9.27 -7.60
CA ILE A 88 17.74 9.78 -6.27
C ILE A 88 18.64 9.16 -5.20
N MET A 89 18.92 7.85 -5.31
CA MET A 89 19.83 7.14 -4.42
C MET A 89 21.26 7.67 -4.53
N GLU A 90 21.78 7.82 -5.76
CA GLU A 90 23.08 8.40 -6.06
C GLU A 90 23.21 9.83 -5.54
N TRP A 91 22.17 10.65 -5.75
CA TRP A 91 22.12 12.01 -5.20
C TRP A 91 22.22 11.98 -3.67
N LYS A 92 21.46 11.11 -3.01
CA LYS A 92 21.48 11.00 -1.55
C LYS A 92 22.85 10.57 -1.01
N VAL A 93 23.48 9.58 -1.64
CA VAL A 93 24.86 9.16 -1.32
C VAL A 93 25.84 10.33 -1.51
N SER A 94 25.70 11.08 -2.61
CA SER A 94 26.55 12.26 -2.88
C SER A 94 26.34 13.42 -1.90
N GLN A 95 25.20 13.49 -1.20
CA GLN A 95 24.97 14.47 -0.14
C GLN A 95 25.59 14.06 1.19
N ASP A 96 25.72 12.76 1.45
CA ASP A 96 26.35 12.23 2.66
C ASP A 96 27.88 12.29 2.58
N GLU A 97 28.48 12.10 1.39
CA GLU A 97 29.93 12.25 1.17
C GLU A 97 30.42 13.70 1.32
N LYS A 98 29.56 14.72 1.11
CA LYS A 98 29.92 16.14 1.25
C LYS A 98 29.86 16.65 2.70
N LYS A 99 29.49 15.81 3.66
CA LYS A 99 29.39 16.13 5.09
C LYS A 99 30.56 15.59 5.93
N VAL A 100 31.56 14.96 5.31
CA VAL A 100 32.80 14.48 5.95
C VAL A 100 33.95 15.42 5.61
#